data_AF-A0A9D8GIA0-F1
#
_entry.id   AF-A0A9D8GIA0-F1
#
_cell.length_a   1.000
_cell.length_b   1.000
_cell.length_c   1.000
_cell.angle_alpha   90.00
_cell.angle_beta   90.00
_cell.angle_gamma   90.00
#
_symmetry.space_group_name_H-M   'P 1'
#
loop_
_entity.id
_entity.type
_entity.pdbx_description
1 polymer ?
#
loop_
_entity_poly.entity_id
_entity_poly.type
_entity_poly.pdbx_seq_one_letter_code
_entity_poly.pdbx_strand_id
1 'polypeptide(L)'
;MRLWLLFALLLAVPAWADSESRTAIAEADGQMAVGDDTPLGRARDTARNMAIQRAAEKIGAHLKSFTRVKDLEFDIQVVETSNAARYRILEEKDLGLGTDRIYRFWVKGEFVVRLQDANSERVQRALQSAEAPLSLKLWTERKTYRAGETIVVRMQGNKPFFGTILYRDVSGDTVQLLPNRFRYANFFPGGAPVQVPDRGDQFELKVQPPFGVEQLRVYASTCPLGDIGGKEIEGGMKMVTVDQKDLGLRMRGIGVVKAAPQQAGAAPQASAAPCDRPAEFFEAVWEITTRP
;
A
#
# COMPACT_ATOMS: atom_id res chain seq x y z
N MET A 1 26.52 6.33 -52.53
CA MET A 1 26.66 7.24 -51.36
C MET A 1 25.37 8.04 -51.27
N ARG A 2 24.52 7.99 -50.25
CA ARG A 2 24.64 7.62 -48.84
C ARG A 2 23.36 6.90 -48.40
N LEU A 3 23.50 5.75 -47.76
CA LEU A 3 22.42 5.02 -47.09
C LEU A 3 22.25 5.64 -45.69
N TRP A 4 21.10 6.25 -45.40
CA TRP A 4 20.76 6.69 -44.05
C TRP A 4 20.10 5.52 -43.31
N LEU A 5 20.86 4.87 -42.44
CA LEU A 5 20.34 3.99 -41.41
C LEU A 5 19.76 4.85 -40.28
N LEU A 6 18.43 5.00 -40.25
CA LEU A 6 17.72 5.52 -39.07
C LEU A 6 17.66 4.40 -38.04
N PHE A 7 18.58 4.45 -37.07
CA PHE A 7 18.54 3.64 -35.87
C PHE A 7 17.44 4.21 -34.96
N ALA A 8 16.25 3.62 -35.01
CA ALA A 8 15.18 3.94 -34.07
C ALA A 8 15.55 3.39 -32.69
N LEU A 9 16.17 4.23 -31.86
CA LEU A 9 16.36 3.95 -30.44
C LEU A 9 14.96 4.00 -29.79
N LEU A 10 14.34 2.83 -29.60
CA LEU A 10 13.12 2.69 -28.80
C LEU A 10 13.47 3.09 -27.37
N LEU A 11 13.25 4.36 -27.03
CA LEU A 11 13.19 4.80 -25.65
C LEU A 11 11.97 4.11 -25.03
N ALA A 12 12.21 3.02 -24.30
CA ALA A 12 11.19 2.42 -23.45
C ALA A 12 10.80 3.48 -22.42
N VAL A 13 9.71 4.21 -22.69
CA VAL A 13 9.07 5.07 -21.70
C VAL A 13 8.82 4.18 -20.49
N PRO A 14 9.35 4.49 -19.29
CA PRO A 14 9.05 3.70 -18.11
C PRO A 14 7.54 3.77 -17.91
N ALA A 15 6.86 2.66 -18.18
CA ALA A 15 5.41 2.61 -18.06
C ALA A 15 5.07 2.60 -16.58
N TRP A 16 4.41 3.68 -16.15
CA TRP A 16 3.79 3.75 -14.83
C TRP A 16 2.59 2.80 -14.79
N ALA A 17 2.16 2.41 -13.60
CA ALA A 17 1.02 1.52 -13.47
C ALA A 17 -0.25 2.16 -14.04
N ASP A 18 -1.22 1.37 -14.52
CA ASP A 18 -2.45 1.90 -15.12
C ASP A 18 -3.32 2.61 -14.08
N SER A 19 -3.20 2.19 -12.81
CA SER A 19 -3.70 2.96 -11.68
C SER A 19 -2.78 2.83 -10.48
N GLU A 20 -2.70 3.92 -9.70
CA GLU A 20 -1.90 4.01 -8.49
C GLU A 20 -2.70 4.71 -7.39
N SER A 21 -2.50 4.29 -6.14
CA SER A 21 -2.98 5.02 -4.97
C SER A 21 -1.91 5.10 -3.90
N ARG A 22 -1.94 6.21 -3.15
CA ARG A 22 -0.98 6.51 -2.08
C ARG A 22 -1.76 6.86 -0.83
N THR A 23 -1.44 6.19 0.26
CA THR A 23 -1.97 6.52 1.58
C THR A 23 -0.86 6.49 2.61
N ALA A 24 -1.13 7.07 3.76
CA ALA A 24 -0.25 7.00 4.90
C ALA A 24 -1.06 6.64 6.15
N ILE A 25 -0.48 5.82 7.01
CA ILE A 25 -1.12 5.33 8.23
C ILE A 25 -0.35 5.87 9.43
N ALA A 26 -1.06 6.47 10.38
CA ALA A 26 -0.47 6.93 11.62
C ALA A 26 -1.38 6.62 12.80
N GLU A 27 -0.74 6.43 13.95
CA GLU A 27 -1.38 6.20 15.23
C GLU A 27 -1.18 7.43 16.12
N ALA A 28 -2.23 7.86 16.81
CA ALA A 28 -2.15 8.99 17.72
C ALA A 28 -3.20 8.94 18.83
N ASP A 29 -2.84 9.55 19.96
CA ASP A 29 -3.73 9.78 21.09
C ASP A 29 -4.29 11.20 21.07
N GLY A 30 -5.56 11.33 21.41
CA GLY A 30 -6.21 12.59 21.73
C GLY A 30 -6.63 12.61 23.19
N GLN A 31 -6.57 13.80 23.79
CA GLN A 31 -6.76 13.99 25.22
C GLN A 31 -7.54 15.27 25.48
N MET A 32 -8.54 15.20 26.35
CA MET A 32 -9.31 16.37 26.78
C MET A 32 -9.44 16.37 28.31
N ALA A 33 -9.03 17.47 28.94
CA ALA A 33 -9.31 17.69 30.35
C ALA A 33 -10.82 17.92 30.57
N VAL A 34 -11.39 17.28 31.58
CA VAL A 34 -12.83 17.26 31.86
C VAL A 34 -13.13 18.11 33.10
N GLY A 35 -13.78 19.26 32.89
CA GLY A 35 -14.31 20.11 33.97
C GLY A 35 -15.58 19.53 34.58
N ASP A 36 -16.02 20.06 35.73
CA ASP A 36 -17.14 19.50 36.50
C ASP A 36 -18.45 19.43 35.72
N ASP A 37 -18.71 20.42 34.85
CA ASP A 37 -19.92 20.48 34.03
C ASP A 37 -19.74 19.91 32.61
N THR A 38 -18.60 19.26 32.31
CA THR A 38 -18.32 18.75 30.96
C THR A 38 -19.01 17.41 30.75
N PRO A 39 -19.96 17.28 29.79
CA PRO A 39 -20.58 16.00 29.50
C PRO A 39 -19.53 15.01 28.96
N LEU A 40 -19.50 13.78 29.49
CA LEU A 40 -18.52 12.76 29.08
C LEU A 40 -18.57 12.45 27.58
N GLY A 41 -19.76 12.47 26.97
CA GLY A 41 -19.89 12.31 25.51
C GLY A 41 -19.14 13.38 24.72
N ARG A 42 -19.19 14.64 25.16
CA ARG A 42 -18.43 15.74 24.55
C ARG A 42 -16.92 15.54 24.73
N ALA A 43 -16.50 15.09 25.91
CA ALA A 43 -15.09 14.79 26.19
C ALA A 43 -14.55 13.68 25.29
N ARG A 44 -15.32 12.60 25.13
CA ARG A 44 -15.04 11.50 24.20
C ARG A 44 -14.89 11.98 22.76
N ASP A 45 -15.89 12.69 22.24
CA ASP A 45 -15.90 13.12 20.84
C ASP A 45 -14.75 14.10 20.55
N THR A 46 -14.45 14.99 21.50
CA THR A 46 -13.32 15.92 21.38
C THR A 46 -11.98 15.19 21.43
N ALA A 47 -11.78 14.27 22.38
CA ALA A 47 -10.57 13.47 22.46
C ALA A 47 -10.39 12.63 21.17
N ARG A 48 -11.45 12.01 20.66
CA ARG A 48 -11.42 11.28 19.39
C ARG A 48 -11.03 12.17 18.21
N ASN A 49 -11.63 13.35 18.08
CA ASN A 49 -11.30 14.29 17.00
C ASN A 49 -9.85 14.79 17.10
N MET A 50 -9.35 15.06 18.32
CA MET A 50 -7.95 15.40 18.55
C MET A 50 -7.00 14.27 18.16
N ALA A 51 -7.37 13.01 18.43
CA ALA A 51 -6.58 11.85 18.04
C ALA A 51 -6.44 11.77 16.49
N ILE A 52 -7.56 11.95 15.78
CA ILE A 52 -7.60 11.95 14.31
C ILE A 52 -6.76 13.12 13.74
N GLN A 53 -6.94 14.32 14.29
CA GLN A 53 -6.18 15.50 13.86
C GLN A 53 -4.67 15.27 14.06
N ARG A 54 -4.25 14.78 15.23
CA ARG A 54 -2.84 14.50 15.51
C ARG A 54 -2.26 13.42 14.61
N ALA A 55 -3.03 12.40 14.25
CA ALA A 55 -2.59 11.39 13.28
C ALA A 55 -2.34 12.01 11.90
N ALA A 56 -3.23 12.90 11.44
CA ALA A 56 -3.08 13.63 10.20
C ALA A 56 -1.85 14.57 10.24
N GLU A 57 -1.67 15.32 11.33
CA GLU A 57 -0.51 16.21 11.55
C GLU A 57 0.82 15.44 11.52
N LYS A 58 0.88 14.25 12.14
CA LYS A 58 2.06 13.36 12.07
C LYS A 58 2.40 12.98 10.63
N ILE A 59 1.39 12.64 9.82
CA ILE A 59 1.57 12.33 8.39
C ILE A 59 2.02 13.57 7.63
N GLY A 60 1.38 14.72 7.84
CA GLY A 60 1.76 15.97 7.20
C GLY A 60 3.20 16.36 7.51
N ALA A 61 3.63 16.23 8.77
CA ALA A 61 5.03 16.46 9.18
C ALA A 61 6.00 15.48 8.51
N HIS A 62 5.64 14.19 8.41
CA HIS A 62 6.43 13.17 7.72
C HIS A 62 6.59 13.50 6.23
N LEU A 63 5.50 13.83 5.54
CA LEU A 63 5.54 14.14 4.10
C LEU A 63 6.29 15.44 3.81
N LYS A 64 6.13 16.49 4.64
CA LYS A 64 6.91 17.74 4.54
C LYS A 64 8.41 17.53 4.77
N SER A 65 8.82 16.46 5.44
CA SER A 65 10.24 16.16 5.59
C SER A 65 10.91 15.80 4.26
N PHE A 66 10.16 15.26 3.30
CA PHE A 66 10.69 14.91 1.98
C PHE A 66 10.96 16.12 1.08
N THR A 67 10.16 17.18 1.19
CA THR A 67 10.33 18.39 0.37
C THR A 67 11.52 19.23 0.83
N ARG A 68 11.85 19.22 2.13
CA ARG A 68 12.95 20.01 2.71
C ARG A 68 14.35 19.50 2.34
N VAL A 69 14.49 18.24 1.97
CA VAL A 69 15.81 17.60 1.87
C VAL A 69 16.53 17.87 0.53
N LYS A 70 15.83 18.24 -0.57
CA LYS A 70 16.46 18.36 -1.92
C LYS A 70 15.83 19.35 -2.92
N ASP A 71 15.36 20.53 -2.51
CA ASP A 71 14.70 21.48 -3.43
C ASP A 71 13.58 20.84 -4.28
N LEU A 72 12.99 19.76 -3.74
CA LEU A 72 11.90 19.02 -4.35
C LEU A 72 10.61 19.75 -3.98
N GLU A 73 10.34 20.85 -4.69
CA GLU A 73 9.08 21.58 -4.56
C GLU A 73 7.97 20.84 -5.30
N PHE A 74 7.34 19.87 -4.64
CA PHE A 74 6.02 19.40 -5.05
C PHE A 74 5.08 19.44 -3.86
N ASP A 75 3.89 20.00 -4.09
CA ASP A 75 2.87 20.12 -3.05
C ASP A 75 2.28 18.75 -2.76
N ILE A 76 2.77 18.15 -1.67
CA ILE A 76 2.16 16.96 -1.08
C ILE A 76 1.02 17.44 -0.20
N GLN A 77 -0.21 17.23 -0.65
CA GLN A 77 -1.38 17.51 0.16
C GLN A 77 -1.81 16.23 0.85
N VAL A 78 -1.62 16.19 2.18
CA VAL A 78 -2.50 15.39 3.02
C VAL A 78 -3.86 16.04 2.88
N VAL A 79 -4.84 15.27 2.41
CA VAL A 79 -6.17 15.82 2.18
C VAL A 79 -6.89 15.92 3.52
N GLU A 80 -6.47 16.89 4.33
CA GLU A 80 -7.06 17.14 5.64
C GLU A 80 -8.36 17.93 5.50
N THR A 81 -9.32 17.54 6.32
CA THR A 81 -10.53 18.28 6.72
C THR A 81 -11.85 18.02 5.98
N SER A 82 -12.87 17.89 6.85
CA SER A 82 -14.33 17.94 6.73
C SER A 82 -15.15 16.85 6.04
N ASN A 83 -14.62 16.05 5.11
CA ASN A 83 -15.47 15.08 4.39
C ASN A 83 -15.01 13.64 4.63
N ALA A 84 -15.95 12.73 4.97
CA ALA A 84 -15.74 11.29 5.21
C ALA A 84 -15.06 10.52 4.04
N ALA A 85 -14.77 11.18 2.93
CA ALA A 85 -14.14 10.63 1.73
C ALA A 85 -12.59 10.71 1.72
N ARG A 86 -11.93 11.18 2.80
CA ARG A 86 -10.50 11.56 2.76
C ARG A 86 -9.57 10.87 3.77
N TYR A 87 -10.13 10.16 4.75
CA TYR A 87 -9.39 9.26 5.64
C TYR A 87 -10.29 8.11 6.08
N ARG A 88 -9.70 7.00 6.52
CA ARG A 88 -10.37 5.82 7.04
C ARG A 88 -9.81 5.50 8.42
N ILE A 89 -10.69 5.33 9.41
CA ILE A 89 -10.28 4.81 10.72
C ILE A 89 -10.13 3.30 10.60
N LEU A 90 -8.91 2.83 10.85
CA LEU A 90 -8.53 1.43 10.77
C LEU A 90 -8.77 0.72 12.11
N GLU A 91 -8.48 1.41 13.20
CA GLU A 91 -8.68 0.95 14.56
C GLU A 91 -8.94 2.17 15.47
N GLU A 92 -9.77 2.01 16.49
CA GLU A 92 -9.97 3.01 17.53
C GLU A 92 -10.14 2.35 18.90
N LYS A 93 -9.65 3.02 19.94
CA LYS A 93 -9.76 2.59 21.33
C LYS A 93 -10.22 3.76 22.17
N ASP A 94 -11.39 3.62 22.77
CA ASP A 94 -11.85 4.51 23.82
C ASP A 94 -11.16 4.11 25.13
N LEU A 95 -10.28 4.97 25.63
CA LEU A 95 -9.52 4.72 26.86
C LEU A 95 -10.22 5.32 28.08
N GLY A 96 -11.34 6.02 27.89
CA GLY A 96 -12.16 6.58 28.95
C GLY A 96 -11.52 7.75 29.71
N LEU A 97 -12.15 8.10 30.83
CA LEU A 97 -11.72 9.16 31.74
C LEU A 97 -10.73 8.59 32.78
N GLY A 98 -9.52 9.16 32.83
CA GLY A 98 -8.55 8.86 33.87
C GLY A 98 -8.87 9.54 35.20
N THR A 99 -8.22 9.08 36.28
CA THR A 99 -8.29 9.72 37.61
C THR A 99 -7.70 11.13 37.62
N ASP A 100 -6.88 11.45 36.63
CA ASP A 100 -6.32 12.78 36.33
C ASP A 100 -7.35 13.74 35.70
N ARG A 101 -8.61 13.30 35.54
CA ARG A 101 -9.68 14.01 34.84
C ARG A 101 -9.36 14.28 33.37
N ILE A 102 -8.53 13.44 32.75
CA ILE A 102 -8.23 13.52 31.33
C ILE A 102 -8.95 12.37 30.61
N TYR A 103 -9.83 12.72 29.69
CA TYR A 103 -10.42 11.75 28.77
C TYR A 103 -9.42 11.42 27.67
N ARG A 104 -9.19 10.14 27.41
CA ARG A 104 -8.20 9.66 26.44
C ARG A 104 -8.85 8.83 25.34
N PHE A 105 -8.39 9.01 24.12
CA PHE A 105 -8.86 8.26 22.96
C PHE A 105 -7.68 8.00 22.03
N TRP A 106 -7.58 6.80 21.49
CA TRP A 106 -6.52 6.43 20.55
C TRP A 106 -7.11 6.01 19.21
N VAL A 107 -6.44 6.40 18.12
CA VAL A 107 -6.83 6.01 16.76
C VAL A 107 -5.63 5.57 15.94
N LYS A 108 -5.89 4.62 15.04
CA LYS A 108 -5.08 4.31 13.88
C LYS A 108 -5.84 4.75 12.64
N GLY A 109 -5.35 5.80 11.98
CA GLY A 109 -6.00 6.38 10.81
C GLY A 109 -5.17 6.18 9.55
N GLU A 110 -5.84 5.85 8.46
CA GLU A 110 -5.31 5.90 7.09
C GLU A 110 -5.76 7.18 6.40
N PHE A 111 -4.84 7.90 5.78
CA PHE A 111 -5.12 9.17 5.10
C PHE A 111 -4.67 9.10 3.66
N VAL A 112 -5.50 9.61 2.75
CA VAL A 112 -5.17 9.67 1.32
C VAL A 112 -4.11 10.74 1.10
N VAL A 113 -3.05 10.37 0.38
CA VAL A 113 -1.96 11.27 0.00
C VAL A 113 -2.11 11.60 -1.49
N ARG A 114 -2.19 12.90 -1.81
CA ARG A 114 -2.20 13.36 -3.21
C ARG A 114 -0.91 14.10 -3.52
N LEU A 115 -0.31 13.74 -4.64
CA LEU A 115 0.81 14.45 -5.24
C LEU A 115 0.24 15.36 -6.32
N GLN A 116 0.45 16.66 -6.19
CA GLN A 116 0.13 17.60 -7.26
C GLN A 116 1.03 17.33 -8.47
N ASP A 117 0.45 17.40 -9.68
CA ASP A 117 1.15 17.18 -10.96
C ASP A 117 1.92 15.85 -11.02
N ALA A 118 1.37 14.79 -10.42
CA ALA A 118 1.99 13.46 -10.34
C ALA A 118 2.49 12.92 -11.68
N ASN A 119 1.83 13.27 -12.78
CA ASN A 119 2.18 12.83 -14.14
C ASN A 119 3.24 13.69 -14.83
N SER A 120 3.65 14.81 -14.25
CA SER A 120 4.70 15.65 -14.84
C SER A 120 6.06 14.94 -14.78
N GLU A 121 6.87 15.08 -15.82
CA GLU A 121 8.21 14.46 -15.87
C GLU A 121 9.07 14.85 -14.67
N ARG A 122 8.92 16.10 -14.20
CA ARG A 122 9.61 16.62 -13.02
C ARG A 122 9.26 15.84 -11.76
N VAL A 123 7.97 15.65 -11.47
CA VAL A 123 7.50 14.89 -10.30
C VAL A 123 7.87 13.42 -10.46
N GLN A 124 7.68 12.83 -11.64
CA GLN A 124 8.05 11.44 -11.91
C GLN A 124 9.55 11.16 -11.77
N ARG A 125 10.41 12.15 -12.04
CA ARG A 125 11.85 12.08 -11.77
C ARG A 125 12.14 12.18 -10.27
N ALA A 126 11.49 13.12 -9.58
CA ALA A 126 11.63 13.30 -8.13
C ALA A 126 11.25 12.03 -7.34
N LEU A 127 10.17 11.36 -7.74
CA LEU A 127 9.69 10.13 -7.11
C LEU A 127 10.64 8.94 -7.24
N GLN A 128 11.68 9.01 -8.08
CA GLN A 128 12.71 7.98 -8.16
C GLN A 128 13.74 8.07 -7.02
N SER A 129 13.78 9.20 -6.30
CA SER A 129 14.65 9.37 -5.14
C SER A 129 14.17 8.54 -3.95
N ALA A 130 15.09 7.93 -3.21
CA ALA A 130 14.81 7.25 -1.94
C ALA A 130 14.29 8.20 -0.84
N GLU A 131 14.49 9.50 -1.01
CA GLU A 131 14.01 10.55 -0.11
C GLU A 131 12.64 11.11 -0.52
N ALA A 132 12.05 10.66 -1.62
CA ALA A 132 10.66 11.00 -1.97
C ALA A 132 9.68 10.07 -1.26
N PRO A 133 8.36 10.36 -1.23
CA PRO A 133 7.37 9.39 -0.76
C PRO A 133 7.49 8.05 -1.49
N LEU A 134 7.16 6.94 -0.82
CA LEU A 134 7.21 5.59 -1.36
C LEU A 134 6.45 5.55 -2.69
N SER A 135 7.18 5.17 -3.74
CA SER A 135 6.68 5.04 -5.09
C SER A 135 7.29 3.81 -5.73
N LEU A 136 6.47 3.04 -6.44
CA LEU A 136 6.91 1.86 -7.16
C LEU A 136 6.55 1.97 -8.62
N LYS A 137 7.45 1.51 -9.49
CA LYS A 137 7.12 1.14 -10.86
C LYS A 137 6.72 -0.33 -10.88
N LEU A 138 5.67 -0.67 -11.63
CA LEU A 138 5.20 -2.03 -11.89
C LEU A 138 4.95 -2.18 -13.38
N TRP A 139 5.60 -3.14 -14.02
CA TRP A 139 5.47 -3.36 -15.46
C TRP A 139 5.78 -4.80 -15.84
N THR A 140 5.40 -5.16 -17.06
CA THR A 140 5.87 -6.37 -17.75
C THR A 140 6.54 -5.95 -19.07
N GLU A 141 7.10 -6.90 -19.81
CA GLU A 141 7.77 -6.59 -21.08
C GLU A 141 6.81 -6.00 -22.13
N ARG A 142 5.56 -6.46 -22.13
CA ARG A 142 4.51 -6.11 -23.09
C ARG A 142 3.17 -5.96 -22.39
N LYS A 143 2.25 -5.19 -22.99
CA LYS A 143 0.85 -5.12 -22.54
C LYS A 143 -0.04 -6.25 -23.10
N THR A 144 0.44 -6.95 -24.13
CA THR A 144 -0.33 -8.01 -24.80
C THR A 144 0.52 -9.27 -24.93
N TYR A 145 -0.07 -10.41 -24.55
CA TYR A 145 0.54 -11.74 -24.67
C TYR A 145 -0.40 -12.72 -25.37
N ARG A 146 0.16 -13.77 -25.98
CA ARG A 146 -0.54 -14.87 -26.65
C ARG A 146 -0.43 -16.17 -25.87
N ALA A 147 -1.27 -17.15 -26.21
CA ALA A 147 -1.29 -18.45 -25.57
C ALA A 147 0.10 -19.09 -25.57
N GLY A 148 0.49 -19.61 -24.40
CA GLY A 148 1.77 -20.27 -24.20
C GLY A 148 2.96 -19.34 -24.01
N GLU A 149 2.83 -18.03 -24.18
CA GLU A 149 3.88 -17.07 -23.82
C GLU A 149 4.04 -16.97 -22.30
N THR A 150 5.23 -16.59 -21.86
CA THR A 150 5.56 -16.42 -20.44
C THR A 150 5.59 -14.93 -20.09
N ILE A 151 5.00 -14.59 -18.96
CA ILE A 151 4.96 -13.25 -18.40
C ILE A 151 6.04 -13.12 -17.32
N VAL A 152 6.84 -12.06 -17.40
CA VAL A 152 7.76 -11.66 -16.33
C VAL A 152 7.34 -10.31 -15.80
N VAL A 153 6.95 -10.29 -14.52
CA VAL A 153 6.61 -9.08 -13.78
C VAL A 153 7.88 -8.44 -13.27
N ARG A 154 7.98 -7.12 -13.41
CA ARG A 154 9.07 -6.32 -12.87
C ARG A 154 8.50 -5.24 -11.98
N MET A 155 9.15 -5.05 -10.83
CA MET A 155 8.82 -3.96 -9.92
C MET A 155 10.08 -3.28 -9.39
N GLN A 156 10.01 -1.98 -9.15
CA GLN A 156 11.13 -1.19 -8.63
C GLN A 156 10.60 -0.11 -7.70
N GLY A 157 10.91 -0.21 -6.42
CA GLY A 157 10.63 0.84 -5.43
C GLY A 157 11.76 1.87 -5.37
N ASN A 158 11.42 3.11 -5.03
CA ASN A 158 12.40 4.19 -4.85
C ASN A 158 13.20 4.07 -3.53
N LYS A 159 12.66 3.39 -2.51
CA LYS A 159 13.26 3.16 -1.19
C LYS A 159 12.96 1.74 -0.68
N PRO A 160 13.55 1.28 0.42
CA PRO A 160 13.19 -0.02 1.00
C PRO A 160 11.71 -0.13 1.37
N PHE A 161 11.08 -1.27 1.06
CA PHE A 161 9.66 -1.51 1.31
C PHE A 161 9.33 -3.00 1.51
N PHE A 162 8.23 -3.28 2.19
CA PHE A 162 7.57 -4.57 2.21
C PHE A 162 6.55 -4.64 1.08
N GLY A 163 6.56 -5.70 0.27
CA GLY A 163 5.73 -5.84 -0.92
C GLY A 163 4.98 -7.18 -0.98
N THR A 164 3.74 -7.12 -1.44
CA THR A 164 2.93 -8.28 -1.83
C THR A 164 2.46 -8.11 -3.27
N ILE A 165 2.68 -9.13 -4.11
CA ILE A 165 2.29 -9.13 -5.52
C ILE A 165 1.15 -10.13 -5.70
N LEU A 166 0.05 -9.68 -6.30
CA LEU A 166 -1.10 -10.49 -6.67
C LEU A 166 -1.25 -10.52 -8.18
N TYR A 167 -1.69 -11.64 -8.71
CA TYR A 167 -2.14 -11.82 -10.07
C TYR A 167 -3.62 -12.18 -10.05
N ARG A 168 -4.42 -11.51 -10.87
CA ARG A 168 -5.84 -11.78 -11.03
C ARG A 168 -6.12 -12.13 -12.47
N ASP A 169 -6.74 -13.27 -12.68
CA ASP A 169 -7.10 -13.75 -14.01
C ASP A 169 -8.42 -13.16 -14.51
N VAL A 170 -8.82 -13.58 -15.71
CA VAL A 170 -10.05 -13.16 -16.39
C VAL A 170 -11.32 -13.67 -15.67
N SER A 171 -11.23 -14.82 -15.00
CA SER A 171 -12.32 -15.39 -14.19
C SER A 171 -12.54 -14.59 -12.90
N GLY A 172 -11.56 -13.79 -12.50
CA GLY A 172 -11.55 -12.99 -11.30
C GLY A 172 -10.84 -13.65 -10.13
N ASP A 173 -10.30 -14.85 -10.32
CA ASP A 173 -9.51 -15.57 -9.32
C ASP A 173 -8.20 -14.83 -9.07
N THR A 174 -7.82 -14.71 -7.80
CA THR A 174 -6.65 -13.95 -7.39
C THR A 174 -5.65 -14.84 -6.70
N VAL A 175 -4.44 -14.91 -7.24
CA VAL A 175 -3.32 -15.69 -6.72
C VAL A 175 -2.25 -14.73 -6.20
N GLN A 176 -1.78 -14.97 -4.98
CA GLN A 176 -0.63 -14.26 -4.44
C GLN A 176 0.65 -14.82 -5.06
N LEU A 177 1.33 -13.99 -5.86
CA LEU A 177 2.59 -14.33 -6.47
C LEU A 177 3.74 -14.26 -5.47
N LEU A 178 3.81 -13.20 -4.68
CA LEU A 178 4.80 -13.06 -3.60
C LEU A 178 4.16 -12.41 -2.38
N PRO A 179 4.60 -12.77 -1.16
CA PRO A 179 5.46 -13.92 -0.86
C PRO A 179 4.72 -15.24 -1.16
N ASN A 180 5.46 -16.31 -1.44
CA ASN A 180 4.91 -17.66 -1.64
C ASN A 180 5.84 -18.71 -1.00
N ARG A 181 5.53 -20.00 -1.14
CA ARG A 181 6.34 -21.06 -0.50
C ARG A 181 7.77 -21.20 -1.04
N PHE A 182 8.02 -20.73 -2.25
CA PHE A 182 9.34 -20.80 -2.90
C PHE A 182 10.15 -19.54 -2.60
N ARG A 183 9.46 -18.41 -2.40
CA ARG A 183 10.06 -17.12 -2.08
C ARG A 183 9.25 -16.41 -1.01
N TYR A 184 9.70 -16.60 0.23
CA TYR A 184 9.13 -15.97 1.42
C TYR A 184 9.51 -14.50 1.56
N ALA A 185 10.56 -14.05 0.85
CA ALA A 185 11.05 -12.68 0.93
C ALA A 185 9.97 -11.70 0.47
N ASN A 186 9.53 -10.85 1.40
CA ASN A 186 8.59 -9.76 1.16
C ASN A 186 9.22 -8.39 1.40
N PHE A 187 10.47 -8.30 1.85
CA PHE A 187 11.22 -7.06 2.00
C PHE A 187 12.15 -6.83 0.80
N PHE A 188 12.10 -5.65 0.23
CA PHE A 188 12.86 -5.25 -0.95
C PHE A 188 13.66 -3.98 -0.63
N PRO A 189 14.95 -3.90 -0.98
CA PRO A 189 15.80 -2.77 -0.62
C PRO A 189 15.50 -1.47 -1.40
N GLY A 190 14.67 -1.54 -2.45
CA GLY A 190 14.46 -0.44 -3.39
C GLY A 190 15.66 -0.23 -4.32
N GLY A 191 15.55 0.76 -5.22
CA GLY A 191 16.59 1.15 -6.17
C GLY A 191 16.73 0.22 -7.37
N ALA A 192 16.94 -1.08 -7.16
CA ALA A 192 17.07 -2.06 -8.24
C ALA A 192 15.71 -2.71 -8.61
N PRO A 193 15.45 -2.97 -9.91
CA PRO A 193 14.27 -3.71 -10.31
C PRO A 193 14.35 -5.18 -9.85
N VAL A 194 13.24 -5.70 -9.36
CA VAL A 194 13.04 -7.09 -8.98
C VAL A 194 12.13 -7.73 -10.02
N GLN A 195 12.48 -8.94 -10.46
CA GLN A 195 11.66 -9.74 -11.37
C GLN A 195 10.94 -10.87 -10.64
N VAL A 196 9.75 -11.21 -11.14
CA VAL A 196 8.88 -12.28 -10.65
C VAL A 196 8.19 -12.93 -11.86
N PRO A 197 8.43 -14.21 -12.15
CA PRO A 197 9.40 -15.10 -11.48
C PRO A 197 10.87 -14.70 -11.73
N ASP A 198 11.74 -14.99 -10.78
CA ASP A 198 13.21 -14.97 -10.90
C ASP A 198 13.78 -16.39 -11.09
N ARG A 199 15.07 -16.54 -11.42
CA ARG A 199 15.72 -17.85 -11.64
C ARG A 199 15.61 -18.82 -10.46
N GLY A 200 15.48 -18.29 -9.24
CA GLY A 200 15.29 -19.10 -8.03
C GLY A 200 13.83 -19.44 -7.72
N ASP A 201 12.88 -18.80 -8.43
CA ASP A 201 11.45 -19.02 -8.23
C ASP A 201 11.04 -20.31 -8.97
N GLN A 202 10.42 -21.26 -8.26
CA GLN A 202 10.02 -22.56 -8.82
C GLN A 202 8.65 -22.52 -9.51
N PHE A 203 8.35 -21.43 -10.22
CA PHE A 203 7.10 -21.26 -10.97
C PHE A 203 7.28 -20.39 -12.22
N GLU A 204 6.40 -20.57 -13.20
CA GLU A 204 6.33 -19.74 -14.41
C GLU A 204 4.92 -19.17 -14.57
N LEU A 205 4.80 -17.94 -15.07
CA LEU A 205 3.52 -17.35 -15.44
C LEU A 205 3.27 -17.56 -16.93
N LYS A 206 2.63 -18.68 -17.28
CA LYS A 206 2.32 -19.03 -18.67
C LYS A 206 0.89 -18.64 -19.01
N VAL A 207 0.72 -17.96 -20.14
CA VAL A 207 -0.61 -17.55 -20.63
C VAL A 207 -1.42 -18.77 -21.05
N GLN A 208 -2.60 -18.91 -20.43
CA GLN A 208 -3.53 -20.02 -20.65
C GLN A 208 -4.96 -19.47 -20.74
N PRO A 209 -5.91 -20.23 -21.33
CA PRO A 209 -7.33 -19.86 -21.29
C PRO A 209 -7.86 -19.81 -19.84
N PRO A 210 -8.88 -18.98 -19.54
CA PRO A 210 -9.57 -18.05 -20.45
C PRO A 210 -8.74 -16.79 -20.75
N PHE A 211 -8.83 -16.31 -22.00
CA PHE A 211 -8.11 -15.12 -22.46
C PHE A 211 -8.93 -13.85 -22.28
N GLY A 212 -8.27 -12.73 -21.95
CA GLY A 212 -8.96 -11.47 -21.69
C GLY A 212 -8.06 -10.46 -20.99
N VAL A 213 -8.65 -9.62 -20.15
CA VAL A 213 -7.91 -8.66 -19.34
C VAL A 213 -7.57 -9.29 -18.00
N GLU A 214 -6.28 -9.28 -17.67
CA GLU A 214 -5.72 -9.79 -16.42
C GLU A 214 -5.00 -8.67 -15.69
N GLN A 215 -4.88 -8.78 -14.36
CA GLN A 215 -4.35 -7.71 -13.52
C GLN A 215 -3.21 -8.20 -12.64
N LEU A 216 -2.11 -7.47 -12.67
CA LEU A 216 -1.05 -7.55 -11.68
C LEU A 216 -1.26 -6.42 -10.68
N ARG A 217 -1.29 -6.75 -9.39
CA ARG A 217 -1.44 -5.76 -8.31
C ARG A 217 -0.29 -5.87 -7.34
N VAL A 218 0.26 -4.73 -6.94
CA VAL A 218 1.25 -4.66 -5.87
C VAL A 218 0.73 -3.81 -4.74
N TYR A 219 0.84 -4.33 -3.53
CA TYR A 219 0.74 -3.58 -2.29
C TYR A 219 2.15 -3.40 -1.74
N ALA A 220 2.51 -2.17 -1.40
CA ALA A 220 3.82 -1.85 -0.85
C ALA A 220 3.68 -0.95 0.38
N SER A 221 4.55 -1.16 1.36
CA SER A 221 4.54 -0.39 2.60
C SER A 221 5.95 -0.20 3.15
N THR A 222 6.20 0.92 3.80
CA THR A 222 7.45 1.13 4.59
C THR A 222 7.47 0.34 5.91
N CYS A 223 6.33 -0.26 6.27
CA CYS A 223 6.14 -1.10 7.45
C CYS A 223 5.64 -2.49 7.01
N PRO A 224 5.84 -3.55 7.82
CA PRO A 224 5.40 -4.89 7.44
C PRO A 224 3.92 -4.95 7.08
N LEU A 225 3.61 -5.65 5.98
CA LEU A 225 2.25 -5.85 5.50
C LEU A 225 1.54 -6.94 6.32
N GLY A 226 0.22 -6.88 6.37
CA GLY A 226 -0.61 -7.95 6.94
C GLY A 226 -0.71 -9.17 6.02
N ASP A 227 -1.32 -10.24 6.55
CA ASP A 227 -1.64 -11.42 5.75
C ASP A 227 -3.01 -11.28 5.07
N ILE A 228 -3.02 -11.42 3.75
CA ILE A 228 -4.24 -11.41 2.94
C ILE A 228 -5.15 -12.61 3.23
N GLY A 229 -4.63 -13.68 3.84
CA GLY A 229 -5.36 -14.93 4.02
C GLY A 229 -5.60 -15.67 2.70
N GLY A 230 -5.97 -16.94 2.77
CA GLY A 230 -6.14 -17.77 1.58
C GLY A 230 -5.63 -19.18 1.76
N LYS A 231 -5.81 -20.00 0.73
CA LYS A 231 -5.44 -21.41 0.73
C LYS A 231 -4.24 -21.62 -0.18
N GLU A 232 -3.25 -22.36 0.29
CA GLU A 232 -2.16 -22.81 -0.57
C GLU A 232 -2.71 -23.75 -1.66
N ILE A 233 -2.30 -23.51 -2.90
CA ILE A 233 -2.67 -24.32 -4.06
C ILE A 233 -1.46 -25.10 -4.59
N GLU A 234 -1.74 -26.05 -5.47
CA GLU A 234 -0.68 -26.74 -6.22
C GLU A 234 0.21 -25.73 -6.94
N GLY A 235 1.52 -26.00 -7.00
CA GLY A 235 2.49 -25.01 -7.47
C GLY A 235 2.81 -23.92 -6.44
N GLY A 236 2.40 -24.09 -5.17
CA GLY A 236 2.99 -23.38 -4.04
C GLY A 236 2.62 -21.93 -3.82
N MET A 237 1.68 -21.48 -4.62
CA MET A 237 1.08 -20.16 -4.53
C MET A 237 -0.08 -20.19 -3.55
N LYS A 238 -0.57 -19.00 -3.18
CA LYS A 238 -1.72 -18.87 -2.29
C LYS A 238 -2.89 -18.30 -3.09
N MET A 239 -3.97 -19.07 -3.20
CA MET A 239 -5.24 -18.59 -3.71
C MET A 239 -5.90 -17.72 -2.65
N VAL A 240 -6.19 -16.48 -3.01
CA VAL A 240 -6.80 -15.48 -2.13
C VAL A 240 -8.29 -15.77 -2.02
N THR A 241 -8.77 -15.95 -0.79
CA THR A 241 -10.19 -16.26 -0.51
C THR A 241 -10.97 -15.07 0.03
N VAL A 242 -10.34 -13.89 0.05
CA VAL A 242 -10.90 -12.66 0.61
C VAL A 242 -11.46 -11.82 -0.52
N ASP A 243 -12.59 -11.15 -0.27
CA ASP A 243 -13.23 -10.26 -1.23
C ASP A 243 -12.25 -9.19 -1.72
N GLN A 244 -12.31 -8.89 -3.03
CA GLN A 244 -11.42 -7.93 -3.69
C GLN A 244 -11.39 -6.55 -3.00
N LYS A 245 -12.55 -6.11 -2.50
CA LYS A 245 -12.71 -4.81 -1.80
C LYS A 245 -11.97 -4.77 -0.45
N ASP A 246 -11.70 -5.92 0.17
CA ASP A 246 -11.13 -6.03 1.51
C ASP A 246 -9.62 -6.36 1.48
N LEU A 247 -9.07 -6.69 0.31
CA LEU A 247 -7.65 -7.02 0.15
C LEU A 247 -6.73 -5.91 0.67
N GLY A 248 -7.05 -4.66 0.34
CA GLY A 248 -6.31 -3.51 0.82
C GLY A 248 -6.33 -3.42 2.36
N LEU A 249 -7.49 -3.65 2.99
CA LEU A 249 -7.60 -3.59 4.46
C LEU A 249 -6.71 -4.64 5.13
N ARG A 250 -6.69 -5.86 4.60
CA ARG A 250 -5.82 -6.92 5.14
C ARG A 250 -4.34 -6.60 5.02
N MET A 251 -3.93 -6.03 3.88
CA MET A 251 -2.53 -5.64 3.67
C MET A 251 -2.04 -4.57 4.63
N ARG A 252 -2.95 -3.76 5.18
CA ARG A 252 -2.64 -2.74 6.20
C ARG A 252 -2.44 -3.34 7.60
N GLY A 253 -2.41 -4.66 7.72
CA GLY A 253 -2.27 -5.36 9.00
C GLY A 253 -3.58 -5.51 9.78
N ILE A 254 -4.73 -5.28 9.15
CA ILE A 254 -6.04 -5.29 9.82
C ILE A 254 -6.74 -6.61 9.53
N GLY A 255 -6.95 -7.42 10.56
CA GLY A 255 -7.85 -8.56 10.51
C GLY A 255 -9.30 -8.12 10.73
N VAL A 256 -10.20 -8.46 9.81
CA VAL A 256 -11.65 -8.33 10.05
C VAL A 256 -12.07 -9.46 10.97
N VAL A 257 -12.24 -9.17 12.26
CA VAL A 257 -12.85 -10.08 13.23
C VAL A 257 -14.31 -9.69 13.44
N LYS A 258 -15.22 -10.67 13.50
CA LYS A 258 -16.60 -10.43 13.93
C LYS A 258 -16.54 -9.86 15.35
N ALA A 259 -17.17 -8.71 15.59
CA ALA A 259 -17.19 -8.09 16.90
C ALA A 259 -17.76 -9.08 17.93
N ALA A 260 -16.88 -9.66 18.76
CA ALA A 260 -17.28 -10.43 19.92
C ALA A 260 -17.56 -9.46 21.08
N PRO A 261 -18.46 -9.81 22.02
CA PRO A 261 -18.56 -9.11 23.29
C PRO A 261 -17.16 -9.09 23.93
N GLN A 262 -16.72 -7.92 24.40
CA GLN A 262 -15.43 -7.76 25.08
C GLN A 262 -15.26 -8.82 26.17
N GLN A 263 -14.41 -9.81 25.91
CA GLN A 263 -13.86 -10.70 26.92
C GLN A 263 -12.37 -10.40 27.04
N ALA A 264 -11.98 -9.99 28.24
CA ALA A 264 -10.60 -9.83 28.63
C ALA A 264 -9.90 -11.20 28.67
N GLY A 265 -8.71 -11.29 28.09
CA GLY A 265 -7.76 -12.37 28.43
C GLY A 265 -7.27 -13.29 27.31
N ALA A 266 -7.24 -12.89 26.04
CA ALA A 266 -6.51 -13.62 25.00
C ALA A 266 -5.32 -12.80 24.49
N ALA A 267 -4.12 -13.35 24.62
CA ALA A 267 -2.88 -12.75 24.11
C ALA A 267 -2.94 -12.62 22.58
N PRO A 268 -2.67 -11.43 21.99
CA PRO A 268 -2.60 -11.28 20.55
C PRO A 268 -1.43 -12.07 19.97
N GLN A 269 -1.72 -12.89 18.96
CA GLN A 269 -0.70 -13.46 18.10
C GLN A 269 0.05 -12.32 17.38
N ALA A 270 1.37 -12.51 17.25
CA ALA A 270 2.38 -11.52 16.87
C ALA A 270 1.89 -10.46 15.87
N SER A 271 1.57 -9.27 16.38
CA SER A 271 1.50 -8.05 15.57
C SER A 271 2.89 -7.79 15.01
N ALA A 272 3.00 -7.51 13.71
CA ALA A 272 4.17 -6.87 13.14
C ALA A 272 4.62 -5.73 14.07
N ALA A 273 5.92 -5.66 14.38
CA ALA A 273 6.47 -4.65 15.28
C ALA A 273 5.90 -3.25 14.95
N PRO A 274 5.53 -2.44 15.95
CA PRO A 274 4.98 -1.12 15.71
C PRO A 274 5.95 -0.30 14.89
N CYS A 275 5.44 0.33 13.84
CA CYS A 275 6.24 1.22 13.02
C CYS A 275 6.35 2.56 13.75
N ASP A 276 7.56 2.96 14.13
CA ASP A 276 7.82 4.20 14.90
C ASP A 276 7.54 5.49 14.10
N ARG A 277 7.20 5.38 12.81
CA ARG A 277 6.89 6.48 11.89
C ARG A 277 5.59 6.19 11.15
N PRO A 278 4.93 7.23 10.58
CA PRO A 278 3.79 7.00 9.70
C PRO A 278 4.15 6.01 8.59
N ALA A 279 3.35 4.95 8.46
CA ALA A 279 3.55 3.94 7.43
C ALA A 279 3.08 4.50 6.09
N GLU A 280 4.01 4.73 5.17
CA GLU A 280 3.69 5.01 3.77
C GLU A 280 3.17 3.73 3.11
N PHE A 281 2.05 3.81 2.41
CA PHE A 281 1.39 2.70 1.73
C PHE A 281 1.11 3.07 0.27
N PHE A 282 1.41 2.15 -0.63
CA PHE A 282 1.31 2.33 -2.07
C PHE A 282 0.63 1.13 -2.71
N GLU A 283 -0.33 1.40 -3.59
CA GLU A 283 -0.99 0.38 -4.40
C GLU A 283 -0.78 0.70 -5.88
N ALA A 284 -0.42 -0.30 -6.67
CA ALA A 284 -0.37 -0.19 -8.13
C ALA A 284 -1.10 -1.35 -8.80
N VAL A 285 -1.78 -1.07 -9.91
CA VAL A 285 -2.40 -2.06 -10.78
C VAL A 285 -1.84 -1.93 -12.19
N TRP A 286 -1.37 -3.03 -12.74
CA TRP A 286 -0.90 -3.17 -14.11
C TRP A 286 -1.74 -4.20 -14.83
N GLU A 287 -2.49 -3.75 -15.83
CA GLU A 287 -3.33 -4.58 -16.68
C GLU A 287 -2.54 -5.07 -17.89
N ILE A 288 -2.80 -6.32 -18.25
CA ILE A 288 -2.32 -6.95 -19.48
C ILE A 288 -3.51 -7.59 -20.20
N THR A 289 -3.39 -7.76 -21.52
CA THR A 289 -4.36 -8.47 -22.34
C THR A 289 -3.76 -9.78 -22.83
N THR A 290 -4.42 -10.89 -22.54
CA THR A 290 -4.09 -12.21 -23.07
C THR A 290 -4.97 -12.56 -24.27
N ARG A 291 -4.41 -13.28 -25.23
CA ARG A 291 -5.07 -13.68 -26.48
C ARG A 291 -4.75 -15.14 -26.83
N PRO A 292 -5.59 -15.79 -27.65
CA PRO A 292 -5.24 -17.05 -28.28
C PRO A 292 -3.92 -16.99 -29.05
#